data_AF-A0A7J9AN72-F1
#
_entry.id   AF-A0A7J9AN72-F1
#
_cell.length_a   1.000
_cell.length_b   1.000
_cell.length_c   1.000
_cell.angle_alpha   90.00
_cell.angle_beta   90.00
_cell.angle_gamma   90.00
#
_symmetry.space_group_name_H-M   'P 1'
#
loop_
_entity.id
_entity.type
_entity.pdbx_description
1 polymer ?
#
loop_
_entity_poly.entity_id
_entity_poly.type
_entity_poly.pdbx_seq_one_letter_code
_entity_poly.pdbx_strand_id
1 'polypeptide(L)'
;MAEATVVCMNAADHEISYADDSDFQISLQVMLKLRPIIEESITLKFSNTVPTYMKVADLGRSSGPNTFMTISHIIDTVHGICQQEHLKLPKFKVLLNDLPENDFNAV
;
A
#
# COMPACT_ATOMS: atom_id res chain seq x y z
N MET A 1 -6.11 -24.65 -26.16
CA MET A 1 -5.58 -23.39 -25.61
C MET A 1 -5.34 -23.65 -24.15
N ALA A 2 -4.10 -23.49 -23.66
CA ALA A 2 -3.81 -23.65 -22.24
C ALA A 2 -4.37 -22.43 -21.51
N GLU A 3 -5.34 -22.63 -20.60
CA GLU A 3 -5.72 -21.60 -19.65
C GLU A 3 -4.50 -21.31 -18.77
N ALA A 4 -4.12 -20.03 -18.70
CA ALA A 4 -3.12 -19.60 -17.74
C ALA A 4 -3.70 -19.84 -16.34
N THR A 5 -3.05 -20.68 -15.53
CA THR A 5 -3.43 -20.86 -14.14
C THR A 5 -3.21 -19.53 -13.42
N VAL A 6 -4.30 -18.83 -13.10
CA VAL A 6 -4.24 -17.59 -12.33
C VAL A 6 -3.94 -17.98 -10.89
N VAL A 7 -2.76 -17.58 -10.39
CA VAL A 7 -2.36 -17.80 -9.00
C VAL A 7 -2.81 -16.58 -8.20
N CYS A 8 -3.78 -16.77 -7.31
CA CYS A 8 -4.24 -15.77 -6.33
C CYS A 8 -3.95 -16.25 -4.90
N MET A 9 -3.99 -15.33 -3.93
CA MET A 9 -3.77 -15.64 -2.51
C MET A 9 -5.02 -16.27 -1.88
N ASN A 10 -4.82 -17.01 -0.79
CA ASN A 10 -5.93 -17.66 -0.06
C ASN A 10 -6.90 -16.61 0.49
N ALA A 11 -8.19 -16.79 0.20
CA ALA A 11 -9.25 -15.91 0.67
C ALA A 11 -9.38 -15.95 2.21
N ALA A 12 -9.95 -14.88 2.79
CA ALA A 12 -10.06 -14.70 4.24
C ALA A 12 -10.91 -15.76 4.96
N ASP A 13 -11.87 -16.39 4.27
CA ASP A 13 -12.82 -17.35 4.84
C ASP A 13 -12.31 -18.81 4.90
N HIS A 14 -11.00 -19.04 4.65
CA HIS A 14 -10.40 -20.37 4.73
C HIS A 14 -9.65 -20.56 6.05
N GLU A 15 -9.62 -21.80 6.58
CA GLU A 15 -8.89 -22.16 7.81
C GLU A 15 -7.40 -21.78 7.81
N ILE A 16 -6.82 -21.56 6.61
CA ILE A 16 -5.46 -21.05 6.38
C ILE A 16 -5.57 -19.82 5.46
N SER A 17 -6.02 -18.70 6.02
CA SER A 17 -6.15 -17.45 5.28
C SER A 17 -4.79 -16.74 5.15
N TYR A 18 -4.58 -16.01 4.05
CA TYR A 18 -3.37 -15.19 3.89
C TYR A 18 -3.29 -14.08 4.96
N ALA A 19 -4.44 -13.67 5.51
CA ALA A 19 -4.51 -12.66 6.56
C ALA A 19 -4.04 -13.18 7.93
N ASP A 20 -4.26 -14.47 8.22
CA ASP A 20 -4.02 -15.07 9.53
C ASP A 20 -2.67 -15.78 9.65
N ASP A 21 -2.15 -16.33 8.56
CA ASP A 21 -1.02 -17.26 8.64
C ASP A 21 0.33 -16.54 8.52
N SER A 22 0.97 -16.24 9.66
CA SER A 22 2.40 -15.87 9.86
C SER A 22 3.06 -14.77 8.97
N ASP A 23 2.34 -14.19 8.01
CA ASP A 23 2.82 -13.24 6.99
C ASP A 23 2.85 -11.79 7.48
N PHE A 24 2.15 -11.47 8.57
CA PHE A 24 2.19 -10.12 9.15
C PHE A 24 3.62 -9.72 9.56
N GLN A 25 4.39 -10.65 10.17
CA GLN A 25 5.76 -10.37 10.59
C GLN A 25 6.69 -10.19 9.39
N ILE A 26 6.55 -11.02 8.35
CA ILE A 26 7.33 -10.90 7.11
C ILE A 26 6.99 -9.57 6.42
N SER A 27 5.72 -9.24 6.32
CA SER A 27 5.23 -8.00 5.70
C SER A 27 5.72 -6.77 6.45
N LEU A 28 5.70 -6.80 7.79
CA LEU A 28 6.28 -5.75 8.62
C LEU A 28 7.78 -5.58 8.38
N GLN A 29 8.53 -6.68 8.30
CA GLN A 29 9.96 -6.64 8.02
C GLN A 29 10.28 -6.10 6.62
N VAL A 30 9.48 -6.47 5.61
CA VAL A 30 9.60 -5.94 4.26
C VAL A 30 9.30 -4.44 4.25
N MET A 31 8.20 -4.02 4.89
CA MET A 31 7.80 -2.63 4.99
C MET A 31 8.88 -1.77 5.69
N LEU A 32 9.47 -2.25 6.80
CA LEU A 32 10.57 -1.56 7.48
C LEU A 32 11.79 -1.35 6.57
N LYS A 33 12.10 -2.31 5.69
CA LYS A 33 13.18 -2.18 4.70
C LYS A 33 12.83 -1.24 3.56
N LEU A 34 11.57 -1.20 3.14
CA LEU A 34 11.10 -0.34 2.05
C LEU A 34 10.86 1.10 2.48
N ARG A 35 10.55 1.32 3.77
CA ARG A 35 10.28 2.62 4.38
C ARG A 35 11.28 3.72 3.95
N PRO A 36 12.61 3.56 4.13
CA PRO A 36 13.56 4.61 3.73
C PRO A 36 13.52 4.90 2.23
N ILE A 37 13.27 3.90 1.39
CA ILE A 37 13.20 4.06 -0.07
C ILE A 37 11.97 4.88 -0.46
N ILE A 38 10.82 4.62 0.19
CA ILE A 38 9.58 5.38 -0.01
C ILE A 38 9.78 6.82 0.45
N GLU A 39 10.31 7.01 1.66
CA GLU A 39 10.57 8.34 2.23
C GLU A 39 11.49 9.17 1.34
N GLU A 40 12.60 8.60 0.89
CA GLU A 40 13.54 9.25 -0.03
C GLU A 40 12.88 9.60 -1.36
N SER A 41 12.14 8.66 -1.96
CA SER A 41 11.47 8.86 -3.26
C SER A 41 10.44 9.99 -3.21
N ILE A 42 9.62 10.04 -2.15
CA ILE A 42 8.62 11.08 -1.96
C ILE A 42 9.31 12.42 -1.69
N THR A 43 10.32 12.45 -0.83
CA THR A 43 11.06 13.67 -0.48
C THR A 43 11.75 14.26 -1.71
N LEU A 44 12.45 13.45 -2.51
CA LEU A 44 13.09 13.89 -3.74
C LEU A 44 12.07 14.47 -4.74
N LYS A 45 10.87 13.90 -4.80
CA LYS A 45 9.83 14.34 -5.74
C LYS A 45 9.10 15.60 -5.30
N PHE A 46 8.93 15.80 -3.99
CA PHE A 46 8.02 16.81 -3.43
C PHE A 46 8.68 17.80 -2.46
N SER A 47 10.01 17.88 -2.41
CA SER A 47 10.81 18.67 -1.45
C SER A 47 10.46 20.16 -1.33
N ASN A 48 9.72 20.74 -2.28
CA ASN A 48 9.34 22.16 -2.24
C ASN A 48 7.93 22.43 -2.79
N THR A 49 7.23 21.39 -3.24
CA THR A 49 5.90 21.51 -3.85
C THR A 49 5.22 20.16 -3.81
N VAL A 50 3.97 20.16 -3.36
CA VAL A 50 3.06 19.02 -3.46
C VAL A 50 1.89 19.37 -4.38
N PRO A 51 1.34 18.40 -5.13
CA PRO A 51 0.13 18.63 -5.89
C PRO A 51 -1.05 18.90 -4.95
N THR A 52 -2.14 19.49 -5.46
CA THR A 52 -3.39 19.65 -4.68
C THR A 52 -4.16 18.34 -4.55
N TYR A 53 -3.85 17.36 -5.40
CA TYR A 53 -4.50 16.06 -5.45
C TYR A 53 -3.47 14.99 -5.80
N MET A 54 -3.43 13.91 -5.02
CA MET A 54 -2.51 12.79 -5.20
C MET A 54 -3.29 11.49 -5.34
N LYS A 55 -2.90 10.67 -6.31
CA LYS A 55 -3.42 9.30 -6.47
C LYS A 55 -2.35 8.33 -5.99
N VAL A 56 -2.71 7.41 -5.11
CA VAL A 56 -1.85 6.32 -4.64
C VAL A 56 -2.50 5.03 -5.10
N ALA A 57 -1.75 4.19 -5.81
CA ALA A 57 -2.24 2.89 -6.25
C ALA A 57 -1.37 1.80 -5.65
N ASP A 58 -2.00 0.86 -4.94
CA ASP A 58 -1.36 -0.38 -4.51
C ASP A 58 -1.71 -1.48 -5.51
N LEU A 59 -0.69 -2.16 -6.05
CA LEU A 59 -0.83 -3.13 -7.15
C LEU A 59 -0.41 -4.51 -6.64
N GLY A 60 -1.39 -5.40 -6.42
CA GLY A 60 -1.17 -6.71 -5.79
C GLY A 60 -1.37 -6.66 -4.28
N ARG A 61 -2.49 -6.06 -3.85
CA ARG A 61 -2.90 -5.82 -2.46
C ARG A 61 -2.84 -7.07 -1.56
N SER A 62 -3.02 -8.25 -2.15
CA SER A 62 -3.36 -9.49 -1.45
C SER A 62 -4.64 -9.33 -0.61
N SER A 63 -4.84 -10.21 0.36
CA SER A 63 -5.90 -10.17 1.37
C SER A 63 -5.32 -9.74 2.73
N GLY A 64 -6.00 -8.86 3.48
CA GLY A 64 -5.58 -8.45 4.84
C GLY A 64 -5.01 -7.02 4.97
N PRO A 65 -4.59 -6.61 6.18
CA PRO A 65 -4.42 -5.19 6.55
C PRO A 65 -3.12 -4.55 6.04
N ASN A 66 -2.21 -5.32 5.44
CA ASN A 66 -0.85 -4.88 5.10
C ASN A 66 -0.84 -3.66 4.16
N THR A 67 -1.76 -3.63 3.19
CA THR A 67 -1.89 -2.51 2.25
C THR A 67 -2.19 -1.18 2.95
N PHE A 68 -3.02 -1.19 3.99
CA PHE A 68 -3.34 0.04 4.72
C PHE A 68 -2.13 0.61 5.45
N MET A 69 -1.23 -0.24 5.95
CA MET A 69 0.00 0.22 6.60
C MET A 69 0.91 0.97 5.62
N THR A 70 1.14 0.41 4.44
CA THR A 70 1.97 1.05 3.40
C THR A 70 1.38 2.37 2.93
N ILE A 71 0.07 2.40 2.68
CA ILE A 71 -0.62 3.62 2.23
C ILE A 71 -0.60 4.70 3.32
N SER A 72 -0.86 4.32 4.57
CA SER A 72 -0.81 5.25 5.70
C SER A 72 0.58 5.85 5.83
N HIS A 73 1.62 5.01 5.70
CA HIS A 73 3.00 5.47 5.73
C HIS A 73 3.32 6.49 4.61
N ILE A 74 2.87 6.24 3.38
CA ILE A 74 3.02 7.20 2.26
C ILE A 74 2.34 8.54 2.59
N ILE A 75 1.11 8.49 3.10
CA ILE A 75 0.34 9.70 3.47
C ILE A 75 1.06 10.47 4.58
N ASP A 76 1.55 9.78 5.61
CA ASP A 76 2.26 10.38 6.73
C ASP A 76 3.56 11.07 6.29
N THR A 77 4.31 10.45 5.37
CA THR A 77 5.52 11.05 4.81
C THR A 77 5.20 12.33 4.03
N VAL A 78 4.17 12.30 3.17
CA VAL A 78 3.72 13.51 2.45
C VAL A 78 3.26 14.59 3.43
N HIS A 79 2.54 14.21 4.48
CA HIS A 79 2.09 15.13 5.52
C HIS A 79 3.27 15.77 6.26
N GLY A 80 4.30 15.01 6.63
CA GLY A 80 5.52 15.53 7.25
C GLY A 80 6.24 16.56 6.38
N ILE A 81 6.38 16.28 5.08
CA ILE A 81 6.94 17.25 4.10
C ILE A 81 6.08 18.51 4.06
N CYS A 82 4.76 18.38 3.98
CA CYS A 82 3.87 19.53 3.96
C CYS A 82 3.99 20.40 5.22
N GLN A 83 4.14 19.78 6.39
CA GLN A 83 4.33 20.50 7.65
C GLN A 83 5.65 21.26 7.68
N GLN A 84 6.75 20.61 7.29
CA GLN A 84 8.08 21.20 7.29
C GLN A 84 8.19 22.38 6.31
N GLU A 85 7.62 22.22 5.11
CA GLU A 85 7.71 23.21 4.03
C GLU A 85 6.53 24.20 4.04
N HIS A 86 5.69 24.17 5.08
CA HIS A 86 4.47 24.99 5.21
C HIS A 86 3.53 24.92 4.00
N LEU A 87 3.45 23.74 3.36
CA LEU A 87 2.59 23.47 2.23
C LEU A 87 1.22 22.96 2.68
N LYS A 88 0.23 23.12 1.80
CA LYS A 88 -1.11 22.56 2.01
C LYS A 88 -1.12 21.06 1.68
N LEU A 89 -1.69 20.26 2.57
CA LEU A 89 -1.85 18.83 2.34
C LEU A 89 -2.72 18.53 1.10
N PRO A 90 -2.28 17.64 0.18
CA PRO A 90 -3.12 17.16 -0.92
C PRO A 90 -4.36 16.41 -0.45
N LYS A 91 -5.38 16.39 -1.31
CA LYS A 91 -6.41 15.35 -1.24
C LYS A 91 -5.85 14.05 -1.80
N PHE A 92 -6.07 12.94 -1.11
CA PHE A 92 -5.63 11.62 -1.55
C PHE A 92 -6.78 10.84 -2.17
N LYS A 93 -6.50 10.11 -3.25
CA LYS A 93 -7.33 9.01 -3.72
C LYS A 93 -6.50 7.75 -3.78
N VAL A 94 -6.93 6.77 -3.01
CA VAL A 94 -6.31 5.46 -2.93
C VAL A 94 -7.03 4.53 -3.90
N LEU A 95 -6.27 3.78 -4.68
CA LEU A 95 -6.73 2.75 -5.59
C LEU A 95 -6.10 1.44 -5.14
N LEU A 96 -6.92 0.48 -4.75
CA LEU A 96 -6.46 -0.84 -4.35
C LEU A 96 -6.73 -1.79 -5.51
N ASN A 97 -5.67 -2.36 -6.09
CA ASN A 97 -5.77 -3.21 -7.25
C ASN A 97 -5.26 -4.62 -6.94
N ASP A 98 -6.01 -5.61 -7.39
CA ASP A 98 -5.63 -7.02 -7.36
C ASP A 98 -6.27 -7.77 -8.54
N LEU A 99 -5.98 -9.06 -8.65
CA LEU A 99 -6.64 -9.97 -9.59
C LEU A 99 -8.14 -10.08 -9.25
N PRO A 100 -9.02 -10.27 -10.26
CA PRO A 100 -10.47 -10.36 -10.05
C PRO A 100 -10.91 -11.43 -9.04
N GLU A 101 -10.13 -12.50 -8.90
CA GLU A 101 -10.40 -13.62 -8.01
C GLU A 101 -10.01 -13.35 -6.55
N ASN A 102 -9.29 -12.26 -6.25
CA ASN A 102 -8.93 -11.89 -4.89
C ASN A 102 -10.14 -11.37 -4.10
N ASP A 103 -10.15 -11.61 -2.78
CA ASP A 103 -11.27 -11.21 -1.93
C ASP A 103 -11.22 -9.72 -1.58
N PHE A 104 -11.88 -8.88 -2.38
CA PHE A 104 -12.00 -7.45 -2.12
C PHE A 104 -12.84 -7.11 -0.87
N ASN A 105 -13.63 -8.05 -0.35
CA ASN A 105 -14.46 -7.84 0.84
C ASN A 105 -13.68 -8.09 2.14
N ALA A 106 -12.56 -8.82 2.07
CA ALA A 106 -11.62 -8.98 3.17
C ALA A 106 -10.77 -7.71 3.32
N VAL A 107 -11.23 -6.81 4.19
CA VAL A 107 -10.57 -5.54 4.54
C VAL A 107 -9.94 -5.65 5.93
#